data_AF-A0A9W7EPW9-F1
#
_entry.id   AF-A0A9W7EPW9-F1
#
_cell.length_a   1.000
_cell.length_b   1.000
_cell.length_c   1.000
_cell.angle_alpha   90.00
_cell.angle_beta   90.00
_cell.angle_gamma   90.00
#
_symmetry.space_group_name_H-M   'P 1'
#
loop_
_entity.id
_entity.type
_entity.pdbx_description
1 polymer ?
#
loop_
_entity_poly.entity_id
_entity_poly.type
_entity_poly.pdbx_seq_one_letter_code
_entity_poly.pdbx_strand_id
1 'polypeptide(L)'
;MSFPSQHFFVESFPHDVEKGAPPTIPLPATTPFSASQCINLLTSAQTSAHSHRLRVTYLTLSVATLPCFASNVVYYLTEYFFLNASTSLHAGFWGINVCLFGFPMLLSVLPTDNYVIRVINLLAVGSLLGTSTVVFALVGYAWFGEPEVAYVRERYRMCEDKGAECAVFCLKYVALGAVLAGGSLSKTMRKGLMRKGGRRTFDDEDFVVPARKTLDNLWFSTRVTIGAAGVCFLVGAMAAEAVGSNWNTRGRFAWDIAMGLFWCIYPKFWSGHRRRLLHALLGSINTKGETSSAAALAALLCGKSSMEVLEMSVERFVSLDLDKLESNHFLASNKAGEGDEDLFSKAQPSQLGKCDAFVSHSWSDDGEAKFKALKQWARKFKEKNGRSPNVWLDKFCINQTAIDENLQCLPVFLSGSKQLLVLAGKTYCERLWCLMEVFTFLRMGGDLDRIIVVPIGWNDVSAKAAFEEVDITEAKCYLDSDRQRLWAIIEAGFGDFFGFNQIIRHVFLERTLTQQSSRGRRFSFNFTTISARESNKVLHDDKVKN
;
A
#
# COMPACT_ATOMS: atom_id res chain seq x y z
N MET A 1 16.23 50.18 1.43
CA MET A 1 17.06 48.96 1.43
C MET A 1 16.70 48.15 0.20
N SER A 2 17.50 48.32 -0.85
CA SER A 2 17.34 47.73 -2.18
C SER A 2 18.11 46.41 -2.24
N PHE A 3 17.42 45.31 -2.53
CA PHE A 3 18.05 44.02 -2.85
C PHE A 3 18.28 43.90 -4.36
N PRO A 4 19.44 43.40 -4.82
CA PRO A 4 19.84 43.43 -6.22
C PRO A 4 19.30 42.23 -7.02
N SER A 5 18.98 42.49 -8.28
CA SER A 5 18.62 41.54 -9.32
C SER A 5 19.82 40.70 -9.77
N GLN A 6 19.72 39.37 -9.70
CA GLN A 6 20.70 38.46 -10.30
C GLN A 6 20.40 38.28 -11.79
N HIS A 7 21.36 38.70 -12.64
CA HIS A 7 21.42 38.39 -14.06
C HIS A 7 21.92 36.95 -14.27
N PHE A 8 21.16 36.13 -15.00
CA PHE A 8 21.65 34.89 -15.57
C PHE A 8 22.30 35.16 -16.93
N PHE A 9 23.59 34.89 -17.03
CA PHE A 9 24.33 34.80 -18.29
C PHE A 9 23.88 33.55 -19.06
N VAL A 10 23.48 33.72 -20.31
CA VAL A 10 23.30 32.63 -21.27
C VAL A 10 24.56 32.60 -22.14
N GLU A 11 25.45 31.64 -21.89
CA GLU A 11 26.56 31.36 -22.80
C GLU A 11 26.05 30.65 -24.06
N SER A 12 26.30 31.27 -25.20
CA SER A 12 26.06 30.73 -26.54
C SER A 12 27.13 29.70 -26.89
N PHE A 13 26.73 28.45 -27.14
CA PHE A 13 27.59 27.43 -27.74
C PHE A 13 27.62 27.58 -29.27
N PRO A 14 28.79 27.40 -29.93
CA PRO A 14 28.91 27.51 -31.36
C PRO A 14 28.30 26.29 -32.08
N HIS A 15 27.43 26.59 -33.04
CA HIS A 15 27.03 25.67 -34.09
C HIS A 15 28.20 25.55 -35.07
N ASP A 16 28.83 24.37 -35.13
CA ASP A 16 29.33 23.74 -36.37
C ASP A 16 30.04 22.42 -36.02
N VAL A 17 29.33 21.29 -36.19
CA VAL A 17 29.94 19.96 -36.25
C VAL A 17 29.34 19.22 -37.44
N GLU A 18 30.21 18.91 -38.40
CA GLU A 18 29.95 18.18 -39.63
C GLU A 18 29.33 16.81 -39.38
N LYS A 19 28.41 16.43 -40.29
CA LYS A 19 27.67 15.17 -40.31
C LYS A 19 28.57 13.98 -40.67
N GLY A 20 29.32 13.45 -39.72
CA GLY A 20 29.84 12.10 -39.76
C GLY A 20 28.80 11.11 -39.25
N ALA A 21 28.43 10.08 -40.03
CA ALA A 21 27.60 8.99 -39.52
C ALA A 21 28.34 8.30 -38.35
N PRO A 22 27.69 8.12 -37.17
CA PRO A 22 28.38 7.58 -36.01
C PRO A 22 28.81 6.13 -36.27
N PRO A 23 30.02 5.73 -35.83
CA PRO A 23 30.46 4.35 -35.93
C PRO A 23 29.46 3.45 -35.20
N THR A 24 29.00 2.40 -35.86
CA THR A 24 28.21 1.33 -35.25
C THR A 24 29.08 0.63 -34.20
N ILE A 25 28.95 1.08 -32.95
CA ILE A 25 29.52 0.41 -31.79
C ILE A 25 28.79 -0.94 -31.66
N PRO A 26 29.49 -2.09 -31.75
CA PRO A 26 28.86 -3.38 -31.47
C PRO A 26 28.34 -3.35 -30.03
N LEU A 27 27.03 -3.55 -29.87
CA LEU A 27 26.41 -3.66 -28.55
C LEU A 27 27.16 -4.74 -27.76
N PRO A 28 27.67 -4.43 -26.55
CA PRO A 28 28.36 -5.43 -25.73
C PRO A 28 27.42 -6.62 -25.57
N ALA A 29 27.94 -7.83 -25.81
CA ALA A 29 27.20 -9.05 -25.57
C ALA A 29 26.73 -9.01 -24.11
N THR A 30 25.43 -8.80 -23.92
CA THR A 30 24.82 -8.70 -22.59
C THR A 30 25.15 -9.98 -21.86
N THR A 31 26.03 -9.88 -20.86
CA THR A 31 26.42 -11.05 -20.07
C THR A 31 25.15 -11.63 -19.45
N PRO A 32 24.98 -12.96 -19.50
CA PRO A 32 23.80 -13.59 -18.91
C PRO A 32 23.71 -13.19 -17.44
N PHE A 33 22.51 -12.77 -17.04
CA PHE A 33 22.20 -12.35 -15.68
C PHE A 33 22.61 -13.46 -14.70
N SER A 34 23.58 -13.19 -13.84
CA SER A 34 24.14 -14.22 -12.95
C SER A 34 23.30 -14.40 -11.70
N ALA A 35 23.31 -15.59 -11.10
CA ALA A 35 22.68 -15.84 -9.80
C ALA A 35 23.21 -14.86 -8.72
N SER A 36 24.50 -14.50 -8.77
CA SER A 36 25.08 -13.51 -7.86
C SER A 36 24.52 -12.10 -8.05
N GLN A 37 24.26 -11.67 -9.29
CA GLN A 37 23.60 -10.39 -9.56
C GLN A 37 22.16 -10.40 -9.02
N CYS A 38 21.44 -11.51 -9.20
CA CYS A 38 20.10 -11.70 -8.65
C CYS A 38 20.09 -11.55 -7.11
N ILE A 39 20.97 -12.28 -6.42
CA ILE A 39 21.11 -12.21 -4.95
C ILE A 39 21.43 -10.78 -4.53
N ASN A 40 22.37 -10.12 -5.18
CA ASN A 40 22.77 -8.75 -4.82
C ASN A 40 21.61 -7.77 -4.96
N LEU A 41 20.82 -7.89 -6.03
CA LEU A 41 19.63 -7.05 -6.24
C LEU A 41 18.54 -7.33 -5.19
N LEU A 42 18.25 -8.60 -4.91
CA LEU A 42 17.25 -8.97 -3.90
C LEU A 42 17.69 -8.56 -2.49
N THR A 43 18.94 -8.81 -2.10
CA THR A 43 19.50 -8.42 -0.81
C THR A 43 19.55 -6.90 -0.64
N SER A 44 19.96 -6.17 -1.69
CA SER A 44 19.92 -4.71 -1.72
C SER A 44 18.48 -4.20 -1.57
N ALA A 45 17.53 -4.85 -2.25
CA ALA A 45 16.12 -4.51 -2.16
C ALA A 45 15.57 -4.71 -0.74
N GLN A 46 15.86 -5.85 -0.11
CA GLN A 46 15.46 -6.17 1.27
C GLN A 46 16.08 -5.21 2.29
N THR A 47 17.37 -4.90 2.15
CA THR A 47 18.07 -3.97 3.05
C THR A 47 17.50 -2.56 2.92
N SER A 48 17.28 -2.10 1.68
CA SER A 48 16.67 -0.80 1.39
C SER A 48 15.24 -0.73 1.92
N ALA A 49 14.46 -1.80 1.73
CA ALA A 49 13.12 -1.92 2.28
C ALA A 49 13.16 -1.78 3.80
N HIS A 50 13.97 -2.58 4.48
CA HIS A 50 14.08 -2.56 5.94
C HIS A 50 14.49 -1.18 6.47
N SER A 51 15.48 -0.54 5.84
CA SER A 51 15.89 0.83 6.20
C SER A 51 14.76 1.84 6.00
N HIS A 52 14.05 1.77 4.88
CA HIS A 52 12.89 2.61 4.60
C HIS A 52 11.80 2.43 5.65
N ARG A 53 11.47 1.18 6.01
CA ARG A 53 10.49 0.86 7.07
C ARG A 53 10.91 1.48 8.40
N LEU A 54 12.15 1.25 8.84
CA LEU A 54 12.65 1.82 10.10
C LEU A 54 12.56 3.34 10.13
N ARG A 55 12.88 4.03 9.02
CA ARG A 55 12.79 5.49 8.93
C ARG A 55 11.35 5.98 9.01
N VAL A 56 10.46 5.40 8.21
CA VAL A 56 9.04 5.79 8.22
C VAL A 56 8.45 5.55 9.61
N THR A 57 8.72 4.39 10.21
CA THR A 57 8.27 4.06 11.56
C THR A 57 8.83 5.03 12.60
N TYR A 58 10.13 5.29 12.61
CA TYR A 58 10.78 6.18 13.58
C TYR A 58 10.30 7.63 13.44
N LEU A 59 10.24 8.15 12.21
CA LEU A 59 9.78 9.51 11.94
C LEU A 59 8.33 9.68 12.35
N THR A 60 7.49 8.69 12.03
CA THR A 60 6.08 8.70 12.43
C THR A 60 5.94 8.65 13.95
N LEU A 61 6.68 7.76 14.63
CA LEU A 61 6.71 7.70 16.10
C LEU A 61 7.25 9.00 16.72
N SER A 62 8.21 9.66 16.10
CA SER A 62 8.77 10.93 16.59
C SER A 62 7.73 12.06 16.46
N VAL A 63 7.09 12.17 15.30
CA VAL A 63 5.98 13.11 15.07
C VAL A 63 4.79 12.83 16.00
N ALA A 64 4.61 11.58 16.43
CA ALA A 64 3.62 11.18 17.42
C ALA A 64 3.94 11.63 18.83
N THR A 65 5.14 11.27 19.27
CA THR A 65 5.51 11.26 20.68
C THR A 65 5.95 12.63 21.15
N LEU A 66 6.51 13.46 20.27
CA LEU A 66 6.96 14.81 20.63
C LEU A 66 5.79 15.70 21.07
N PRO A 67 4.64 15.76 20.35
CA PRO A 67 3.46 16.48 20.81
C PRO A 67 2.85 15.88 22.07
N CYS A 68 2.84 14.54 22.22
CA CYS A 68 2.40 13.90 23.48
C CYS A 68 3.23 14.41 24.65
N PHE A 69 4.55 14.35 24.52
CA PHE A 69 5.47 14.73 25.57
C PHE A 69 5.34 16.22 25.89
N ALA A 70 5.30 17.08 24.88
CA ALA A 70 5.09 18.51 25.05
C ALA A 70 3.76 18.81 25.77
N SER A 71 2.68 18.13 25.37
CA SER A 71 1.38 18.19 26.02
C SER A 71 1.49 17.79 27.50
N ASN A 72 2.18 16.68 27.80
CA ASN A 72 2.35 16.15 29.17
C ASN A 72 3.08 17.15 30.04
N VAL A 73 4.17 17.73 29.52
CA VAL A 73 4.92 18.77 30.20
C VAL A 73 4.05 20.00 30.48
N VAL A 74 3.32 20.51 29.47
CA VAL A 74 2.43 21.68 29.66
C VAL A 74 1.39 21.40 30.74
N TYR A 75 0.84 20.19 30.79
CA TYR A 75 -0.13 19.81 31.80
C TYR A 75 0.45 19.77 33.21
N TYR A 76 1.58 19.08 33.40
CA TYR A 76 2.22 19.03 34.71
C TYR A 76 2.65 20.42 35.19
N LEU A 77 3.09 21.29 34.28
CA LEU A 77 3.39 22.69 34.60
C LEU A 77 2.12 23.46 34.98
N THR A 78 1.01 23.23 34.30
CA THR A 78 -0.27 23.89 34.60
C THR A 78 -0.78 23.46 35.98
N GLU A 79 -0.77 22.16 36.29
CA GLU A 79 -1.06 21.63 37.64
C GLU A 79 -0.18 22.26 38.72
N TYR A 80 1.13 22.30 38.45
CA TYR A 80 2.13 22.79 39.41
C TYR A 80 1.96 24.29 39.72
N PHE A 81 1.70 25.11 38.71
CA PHE A 81 1.59 26.57 38.88
C PHE A 81 0.20 27.04 39.29
N PHE A 82 -0.86 26.29 38.98
CA PHE A 82 -2.24 26.69 39.25
C PHE A 82 -2.92 25.90 40.38
N LEU A 83 -2.14 25.40 41.35
CA LEU A 83 -2.54 24.78 42.64
C LEU A 83 -4.08 24.79 42.88
N ASN A 84 -4.73 23.65 42.62
CA ASN A 84 -6.19 23.38 42.62
C ASN A 84 -6.91 23.37 41.26
N ALA A 85 -6.21 23.12 40.17
CA ALA A 85 -6.87 22.81 38.90
C ALA A 85 -7.61 21.46 39.03
N SER A 86 -8.95 21.49 38.93
CA SER A 86 -9.84 20.36 39.23
C SER A 86 -9.61 19.11 38.37
N THR A 87 -10.08 17.95 38.84
CA THR A 87 -10.18 16.63 38.16
C THR A 87 -10.61 16.64 36.68
N SER A 88 -11.26 17.70 36.19
CA SER A 88 -11.59 17.90 34.77
C SER A 88 -10.36 18.11 33.87
N LEU A 89 -9.28 18.73 34.38
CA LEU A 89 -8.03 18.91 33.63
C LEU A 89 -7.34 17.56 33.40
N HIS A 90 -7.32 16.66 34.39
CA HIS A 90 -6.81 15.29 34.23
C HIS A 90 -7.52 14.51 33.11
N ALA A 91 -8.85 14.61 33.00
CA ALA A 91 -9.64 13.85 32.04
C ALA A 91 -9.45 14.32 30.58
N GLY A 92 -9.45 15.65 30.35
CA GLY A 92 -9.15 16.21 29.02
C GLY A 92 -7.73 15.86 28.57
N PHE A 93 -6.82 15.78 29.52
CA PHE A 93 -5.40 15.52 29.29
C PHE A 93 -5.08 14.06 28.92
N TRP A 94 -5.75 13.10 29.58
CA TRP A 94 -5.73 11.69 29.16
C TRP A 94 -6.32 11.48 27.77
N GLY A 95 -7.41 12.21 27.44
CA GLY A 95 -8.01 12.17 26.10
C GLY A 95 -7.05 12.65 25.01
N ILE A 96 -6.30 13.72 25.25
CA ILE A 96 -5.26 14.23 24.33
C ILE A 96 -4.16 13.19 24.14
N ASN A 97 -3.68 12.57 25.22
CA ASN A 97 -2.66 11.52 25.13
C ASN A 97 -3.12 10.31 24.30
N VAL A 98 -4.35 9.81 24.52
CA VAL A 98 -4.88 8.68 23.73
C VAL A 98 -4.96 9.04 22.23
N CYS A 99 -5.37 10.27 21.89
CA CYS A 99 -5.44 10.74 20.50
C CYS A 99 -4.07 10.90 19.85
N LEU A 100 -3.09 11.38 20.63
CA LEU A 100 -1.72 11.60 20.16
C LEU A 100 -0.89 10.31 20.11
N PHE A 101 -1.23 9.25 20.87
CA PHE A 101 -0.57 7.95 20.77
C PHE A 101 -1.22 7.01 19.74
N GLY A 102 -2.55 6.96 19.68
CA GLY A 102 -3.26 5.97 18.86
C GLY A 102 -3.13 6.18 17.35
N PHE A 103 -3.30 7.40 16.87
CA PHE A 103 -3.27 7.71 15.43
C PHE A 103 -1.87 7.54 14.81
N PRO A 104 -0.81 8.06 15.43
CA PRO A 104 0.50 7.90 14.86
C PRO A 104 1.07 6.49 14.97
N MET A 105 0.68 5.72 16.00
CA MET A 105 0.96 4.27 15.97
C MET A 105 0.34 3.61 14.74
N LEU A 106 -0.88 4.01 14.35
CA LEU A 106 -1.52 3.48 13.14
C LEU A 106 -0.85 3.96 11.84
N LEU A 107 -0.26 5.17 11.85
CA LEU A 107 0.54 5.69 10.74
C LEU A 107 1.87 4.95 10.59
N SER A 108 2.44 4.37 11.64
CA SER A 108 3.71 3.65 11.53
C SER A 108 3.55 2.24 10.98
N VAL A 109 2.29 1.79 10.84
CA VAL A 109 1.98 0.44 10.35
C VAL A 109 1.94 0.42 8.83
N LEU A 110 2.76 -0.43 8.25
CA LEU A 110 2.72 -0.67 6.82
C LEU A 110 1.57 -1.62 6.49
N PRO A 111 0.91 -1.43 5.34
CA PRO A 111 -0.21 -2.28 4.92
C PRO A 111 0.21 -3.74 4.64
N THR A 112 1.51 -4.06 4.67
CA THR A 112 2.05 -5.42 4.52
C THR A 112 2.21 -6.16 5.85
N ASP A 113 2.17 -5.48 6.98
CA ASP A 113 2.60 -6.06 8.26
C ASP A 113 1.43 -6.71 9.01
N ASN A 114 0.98 -7.87 8.51
CA ASN A 114 -0.14 -8.64 9.05
C ASN A 114 -0.10 -8.81 10.58
N TYR A 115 1.06 -9.19 11.13
CA TYR A 115 1.21 -9.42 12.57
C TYR A 115 1.06 -8.12 13.38
N VAL A 116 1.75 -7.06 12.96
CA VAL A 116 1.72 -5.75 13.63
C VAL A 116 0.31 -5.18 13.61
N ILE A 117 -0.40 -5.27 12.47
CA ILE A 117 -1.79 -4.82 12.35
C ILE A 117 -2.69 -5.60 13.31
N ARG A 118 -2.52 -6.92 13.46
CA ARG A 118 -3.31 -7.72 14.40
C ARG A 118 -3.04 -7.34 15.85
N VAL A 119 -1.77 -7.15 16.23
CA VAL A 119 -1.38 -6.72 17.58
C VAL A 119 -1.94 -5.34 17.88
N ILE A 120 -1.82 -4.37 16.95
CA ILE A 120 -2.34 -3.03 17.16
C ILE A 120 -3.86 -3.03 17.20
N ASN A 121 -4.53 -3.86 16.40
CA ASN A 121 -5.97 -4.02 16.51
C ASN A 121 -6.35 -4.54 17.90
N LEU A 122 -5.68 -5.59 18.41
CA LEU A 122 -5.89 -6.12 19.78
C LEU A 122 -5.66 -5.05 20.86
N LEU A 123 -4.56 -4.30 20.76
CA LEU A 123 -4.24 -3.22 21.69
C LEU A 123 -5.29 -2.11 21.61
N ALA A 124 -5.70 -1.70 20.41
CA ALA A 124 -6.73 -0.69 20.21
C ALA A 124 -8.08 -1.12 20.81
N VAL A 125 -8.48 -2.39 20.62
CA VAL A 125 -9.68 -2.94 21.27
C VAL A 125 -9.55 -2.88 22.79
N GLY A 126 -8.42 -3.35 23.33
CA GLY A 126 -8.15 -3.37 24.76
C GLY A 126 -8.16 -1.96 25.36
N SER A 127 -7.53 -1.00 24.70
CA SER A 127 -7.53 0.40 25.10
C SER A 127 -8.92 1.02 25.03
N LEU A 128 -9.71 0.75 23.99
CA LEU A 128 -11.08 1.26 23.87
C LEU A 128 -12.00 0.69 24.96
N LEU A 129 -11.92 -0.60 25.23
CA LEU A 129 -12.69 -1.24 26.29
C LEU A 129 -12.25 -0.75 27.68
N GLY A 130 -10.94 -0.65 27.91
CA GLY A 130 -10.36 -0.17 29.15
C GLY A 130 -10.74 1.29 29.45
N THR A 131 -10.54 2.18 28.48
CA THR A 131 -10.92 3.60 28.62
C THR A 131 -12.41 3.77 28.83
N SER A 132 -13.25 3.03 28.11
CA SER A 132 -14.71 3.06 28.32
C SER A 132 -15.05 2.62 29.74
N THR A 133 -14.48 1.51 30.23
CA THR A 133 -14.74 0.98 31.56
C THR A 133 -14.29 1.93 32.67
N VAL A 134 -13.11 2.55 32.52
CA VAL A 134 -12.61 3.56 33.47
C VAL A 134 -13.49 4.79 33.48
N VAL A 135 -13.93 5.28 32.30
CA VAL A 135 -14.87 6.41 32.21
C VAL A 135 -16.20 6.06 32.89
N PHE A 136 -16.75 4.86 32.66
CA PHE A 136 -17.95 4.40 33.34
C PHE A 136 -17.77 4.33 34.85
N ALA A 137 -16.63 3.81 35.33
CA ALA A 137 -16.33 3.71 36.75
C ALA A 137 -16.13 5.09 37.40
N LEU A 138 -15.48 6.04 36.73
CA LEU A 138 -15.27 7.40 37.23
C LEU A 138 -16.55 8.23 37.22
N VAL A 139 -17.36 8.13 36.15
CA VAL A 139 -18.68 8.77 36.11
C VAL A 139 -19.58 8.18 37.18
N GLY A 140 -19.59 6.86 37.32
CA GLY A 140 -20.31 6.17 38.39
C GLY A 140 -19.81 6.58 39.78
N TYR A 141 -18.50 6.62 40.03
CA TYR A 141 -17.96 7.02 41.32
C TYR A 141 -18.19 8.50 41.64
N ALA A 142 -18.07 9.40 40.66
CA ALA A 142 -18.39 10.81 40.87
C ALA A 142 -19.88 11.04 41.15
N TRP A 143 -20.76 10.13 40.70
CA TRP A 143 -22.20 10.21 40.89
C TRP A 143 -22.74 9.40 42.08
N PHE A 144 -22.08 8.31 42.44
CA PHE A 144 -22.54 7.37 43.47
C PHE A 144 -21.56 7.22 44.65
N GLY A 145 -20.35 7.78 44.55
CA GLY A 145 -19.33 7.79 45.59
C GLY A 145 -19.70 8.74 46.75
N GLU A 146 -19.34 8.31 47.96
CA GLU A 146 -19.95 8.61 49.26
C GLU A 146 -20.64 9.97 49.51
N PRO A 147 -21.88 9.96 50.06
CA PRO A 147 -22.67 11.13 50.41
C PRO A 147 -22.37 11.67 51.83
N GLU A 148 -21.11 11.63 52.27
CA GLU A 148 -20.70 12.05 53.61
C GLU A 148 -20.76 13.57 53.81
N VAL A 149 -20.74 14.37 52.73
CA VAL A 149 -20.91 15.82 52.85
C VAL A 149 -22.40 16.16 52.76
N ALA A 150 -23.02 16.47 53.90
CA ALA A 150 -24.45 16.84 54.00
C ALA A 150 -24.91 17.91 52.99
N TYR A 151 -24.01 18.81 52.59
CA TYR A 151 -24.24 19.84 51.58
C TYR A 151 -24.48 19.29 50.15
N VAL A 152 -23.87 18.15 49.80
CA VAL A 152 -24.03 17.50 48.49
C VAL A 152 -25.39 16.83 48.39
N ARG A 153 -25.91 16.26 49.49
CA ARG A 153 -27.19 15.55 49.56
C ARG A 153 -28.39 16.46 49.25
N GLU A 154 -28.35 17.72 49.68
CA GLU A 154 -29.44 18.68 49.48
C GLU A 154 -29.46 19.24 48.04
N ARG A 155 -28.30 19.43 47.41
CA ARG A 155 -28.21 19.71 45.96
C ARG A 155 -28.59 18.49 45.10
N TYR A 156 -28.29 17.27 45.56
CA TYR A 156 -28.63 16.04 44.85
C TYR A 156 -30.15 15.87 44.67
N ARG A 157 -30.94 16.18 45.71
CA ARG A 157 -32.41 16.13 45.64
C ARG A 157 -33.02 17.09 44.61
N MET A 158 -32.40 18.24 44.35
CA MET A 158 -32.89 19.17 43.32
C MET A 158 -32.53 18.74 41.88
N CYS A 159 -31.50 17.92 41.71
CA CYS A 159 -31.07 17.40 40.41
C CYS A 159 -31.67 16.01 40.09
N GLU A 160 -32.36 15.38 41.02
CA GLU A 160 -32.78 13.96 40.97
C GLU A 160 -33.67 13.64 39.75
N ASP A 161 -34.56 14.54 39.35
CA ASP A 161 -35.47 14.29 38.21
C ASP A 161 -34.88 14.62 36.83
N LYS A 162 -33.95 15.57 36.70
CA LYS A 162 -33.37 15.98 35.39
C LYS A 162 -31.95 15.49 35.13
N GLY A 163 -31.17 15.31 36.19
CA GLY A 163 -29.79 14.83 36.11
C GLY A 163 -29.72 13.34 35.75
N ALA A 164 -30.65 12.53 36.28
CA ALA A 164 -30.76 11.12 35.95
C ALA A 164 -31.03 10.88 34.46
N GLU A 165 -31.88 11.70 33.83
CA GLU A 165 -32.18 11.59 32.39
C GLU A 165 -30.96 11.93 31.52
N CYS A 166 -30.21 13.00 31.85
CA CYS A 166 -28.97 13.34 31.14
C CYS A 166 -27.88 12.26 31.32
N ALA A 167 -27.73 11.70 32.52
CA ALA A 167 -26.78 10.63 32.79
C ALA A 167 -27.12 9.37 32.00
N VAL A 168 -28.40 8.97 31.99
CA VAL A 168 -28.90 7.84 31.18
C VAL A 168 -28.70 8.11 29.69
N PHE A 169 -28.89 9.35 29.23
CA PHE A 169 -28.65 9.73 27.84
C PHE A 169 -27.16 9.59 27.45
N CYS A 170 -26.24 10.16 28.25
CA CYS A 170 -24.80 10.02 28.02
C CYS A 170 -24.35 8.55 28.08
N LEU A 171 -24.84 7.76 29.05
CA LEU A 171 -24.59 6.33 29.14
C LEU A 171 -25.06 5.57 27.88
N LYS A 172 -26.24 5.91 27.34
CA LYS A 172 -26.75 5.30 26.10
C LYS A 172 -25.86 5.61 24.90
N TYR A 173 -25.34 6.82 24.77
CA TYR A 173 -24.45 7.18 23.66
C TYR A 173 -23.06 6.58 23.78
N VAL A 174 -22.49 6.50 24.98
CA VAL A 174 -21.21 5.78 25.22
C VAL A 174 -21.39 4.28 24.98
N ALA A 175 -22.49 3.69 25.46
CA ALA A 175 -22.82 2.30 25.17
C ALA A 175 -23.04 2.06 23.67
N LEU A 176 -23.72 2.96 22.96
CA LEU A 176 -23.89 2.87 21.51
C LEU A 176 -22.56 2.99 20.78
N GLY A 177 -21.68 3.92 21.17
CA GLY A 177 -20.33 4.05 20.63
C GLY A 177 -19.50 2.78 20.86
N ALA A 178 -19.53 2.23 22.07
CA ALA A 178 -18.87 0.98 22.42
C ALA A 178 -19.46 -0.23 21.66
N VAL A 179 -20.76 -0.27 21.41
CA VAL A 179 -21.43 -1.32 20.62
C VAL A 179 -21.12 -1.19 19.13
N LEU A 180 -21.06 0.02 18.58
CA LEU A 180 -20.71 0.25 17.18
C LEU A 180 -19.23 -0.07 16.91
N ALA A 181 -18.33 0.43 17.78
CA ALA A 181 -16.90 0.11 17.72
C ALA A 181 -16.66 -1.39 17.97
N GLY A 182 -17.28 -1.92 19.02
CA GLY A 182 -17.23 -3.32 19.40
C GLY A 182 -17.83 -4.25 18.35
N GLY A 183 -18.89 -3.85 17.64
CA GLY A 183 -19.51 -4.63 16.58
C GLY A 183 -18.64 -4.74 15.32
N SER A 184 -17.97 -3.64 14.95
CA SER A 184 -17.00 -3.62 13.83
C SER A 184 -15.75 -4.47 14.16
N LEU A 185 -15.20 -4.29 15.36
CA LEU A 185 -14.05 -5.07 15.84
C LEU A 185 -14.40 -6.54 16.10
N SER A 186 -15.57 -6.84 16.66
CA SER A 186 -16.07 -8.19 16.93
C SER A 186 -16.23 -8.99 15.65
N LYS A 187 -16.72 -8.38 14.56
CA LYS A 187 -16.77 -9.06 13.25
C LYS A 187 -15.37 -9.42 12.74
N THR A 188 -14.39 -8.56 13.00
CA THR A 188 -12.98 -8.80 12.63
C THR A 188 -12.34 -9.86 13.52
N MET A 189 -12.59 -9.82 14.83
CA MET A 189 -12.04 -10.75 15.81
C MET A 189 -12.71 -12.11 15.81
N ARG A 190 -14.04 -12.23 15.65
CA ARG A 190 -14.72 -13.52 15.57
C ARG A 190 -14.21 -14.36 14.40
N LYS A 191 -13.83 -13.73 13.29
CA LYS A 191 -13.21 -14.43 12.17
C LYS A 191 -11.77 -14.88 12.47
N GLY A 192 -11.02 -14.15 13.30
CA GLY A 192 -9.61 -14.44 13.60
C GLY A 192 -9.34 -15.28 14.86
N LEU A 193 -10.13 -15.14 15.94
CA LEU A 193 -9.84 -15.71 17.26
C LEU A 193 -10.64 -16.99 17.60
N MET A 194 -11.80 -17.22 16.97
CA MET A 194 -12.72 -18.31 17.39
C MET A 194 -12.43 -19.69 16.78
N ARG A 195 -11.31 -19.89 16.07
CA ARG A 195 -10.91 -21.25 15.64
C ARG A 195 -9.92 -21.85 16.64
N LYS A 196 -10.46 -22.42 17.73
CA LYS A 196 -9.72 -23.20 18.72
C LYS A 196 -9.30 -24.57 18.16
N GLY A 197 -8.02 -24.89 18.27
CA GLY A 197 -7.57 -26.22 18.74
C GLY A 197 -7.31 -27.33 17.72
N GLY A 198 -7.63 -27.17 16.43
CA GLY A 198 -7.21 -28.15 15.43
C GLY A 198 -5.80 -27.85 14.93
N ARG A 199 -4.87 -28.81 14.98
CA ARG A 199 -3.66 -28.79 14.13
C ARG A 199 -4.15 -28.58 12.70
N ARG A 200 -4.01 -27.36 12.19
CA ARG A 200 -4.25 -27.08 10.79
C ARG A 200 -2.92 -26.79 10.14
N THR A 201 -2.75 -27.41 8.99
CA THR A 201 -1.81 -26.99 7.98
C THR A 201 -2.11 -25.54 7.62
N PHE A 202 -1.10 -24.83 7.16
CA PHE A 202 -1.10 -23.38 6.94
C PHE A 202 -2.09 -22.91 5.85
N ASP A 203 -2.89 -23.82 5.27
CA ASP A 203 -3.62 -23.65 4.01
C ASP A 203 -5.03 -23.04 4.15
N ASP A 204 -5.51 -22.75 5.36
CA ASP A 204 -6.82 -22.11 5.59
C ASP A 204 -6.72 -20.56 5.45
N GLU A 205 -5.96 -20.08 4.46
CA GLU A 205 -5.70 -18.65 4.19
C GLU A 205 -6.97 -17.87 3.78
N ASP A 206 -8.00 -18.55 3.27
CA ASP A 206 -9.22 -17.93 2.71
C ASP A 206 -10.05 -17.09 3.70
N PHE A 207 -9.82 -17.24 5.01
CA PHE A 207 -10.60 -16.51 6.03
C PHE A 207 -9.89 -15.31 6.66
N VAL A 208 -8.64 -15.05 6.27
CA VAL A 208 -7.89 -13.91 6.82
C VAL A 208 -8.22 -12.64 6.03
N VAL A 209 -8.86 -11.67 6.70
CA VAL A 209 -9.02 -10.32 6.13
C VAL A 209 -7.63 -9.77 5.80
N PRO A 210 -7.34 -9.35 4.54
CA PRO A 210 -6.02 -8.86 4.17
C PRO A 210 -5.56 -7.71 5.07
N ALA A 211 -4.27 -7.65 5.38
CA ALA A 211 -3.68 -6.62 6.26
C ALA A 211 -4.14 -5.20 5.90
N ARG A 212 -4.01 -4.80 4.62
CA ARG A 212 -4.42 -3.49 4.13
C ARG A 212 -5.88 -3.16 4.47
N LYS A 213 -6.80 -4.08 4.20
CA LYS A 213 -8.23 -3.92 4.51
C LYS A 213 -8.49 -3.88 6.01
N THR A 214 -7.76 -4.69 6.78
CA THR A 214 -7.82 -4.64 8.25
C THR A 214 -7.34 -3.29 8.77
N LEU A 215 -6.28 -2.73 8.20
CA LEU A 215 -5.75 -1.42 8.55
C LEU A 215 -6.73 -0.30 8.16
N ASP A 216 -7.37 -0.37 7.00
CA ASP A 216 -8.41 0.59 6.59
C ASP A 216 -9.64 0.52 7.52
N ASN A 217 -10.07 -0.69 7.90
CA ASN A 217 -11.16 -0.89 8.87
C ASN A 217 -10.80 -0.34 10.25
N LEU A 218 -9.58 -0.60 10.70
CA LEU A 218 -9.07 -0.10 11.98
C LEU A 218 -9.06 1.44 11.96
N TRP A 219 -8.56 2.02 10.88
CA TRP A 219 -8.54 3.46 10.69
C TRP A 219 -9.96 4.06 10.68
N PHE A 220 -10.89 3.45 9.95
CA PHE A 220 -12.29 3.86 9.95
C PHE A 220 -12.92 3.76 11.34
N SER A 221 -12.70 2.65 12.04
CA SER A 221 -13.22 2.43 13.41
C SER A 221 -12.68 3.47 14.38
N THR A 222 -11.38 3.75 14.34
CA THR A 222 -10.75 4.77 15.19
C THR A 222 -11.35 6.15 14.91
N ARG A 223 -11.56 6.51 13.64
CA ARG A 223 -12.18 7.80 13.25
C ARG A 223 -13.60 7.94 13.78
N VAL A 224 -14.43 6.91 13.60
CA VAL A 224 -15.81 6.90 14.11
C VAL A 224 -15.82 7.02 15.63
N THR A 225 -14.93 6.30 16.30
CA THR A 225 -14.87 6.31 17.77
C THR A 225 -14.46 7.67 18.32
N ILE A 226 -13.41 8.30 17.76
CA ILE A 226 -13.02 9.66 18.16
C ILE A 226 -14.12 10.67 17.86
N GLY A 227 -14.72 10.60 16.66
CA GLY A 227 -15.81 11.50 16.29
C GLY A 227 -17.01 11.38 17.24
N ALA A 228 -17.39 10.15 17.58
CA ALA A 228 -18.48 9.89 18.54
C ALA A 228 -18.14 10.43 19.93
N ALA A 229 -16.91 10.23 20.41
CA ALA A 229 -16.48 10.80 21.68
C ALA A 229 -16.52 12.35 21.65
N GLY A 230 -16.14 12.98 20.55
CA GLY A 230 -16.30 14.43 20.36
C GLY A 230 -17.75 14.91 20.48
N VAL A 231 -18.69 14.19 19.87
CA VAL A 231 -20.13 14.48 20.00
C VAL A 231 -20.58 14.34 21.45
N CYS A 232 -20.12 13.31 22.17
CA CYS A 232 -20.45 13.13 23.59
C CYS A 232 -19.97 14.31 24.45
N PHE A 233 -18.76 14.85 24.19
CA PHE A 233 -18.28 16.05 24.89
C PHE A 233 -19.17 17.27 24.62
N LEU A 234 -19.60 17.49 23.37
CA LEU A 234 -20.50 18.59 23.03
C LEU A 234 -21.87 18.46 23.70
N VAL A 235 -22.46 17.27 23.65
CA VAL A 235 -23.75 16.99 24.29
C VAL A 235 -23.64 17.15 25.80
N GLY A 236 -22.57 16.65 26.41
CA GLY A 236 -22.29 16.83 27.83
C GLY A 236 -22.19 18.31 28.22
N ALA A 237 -21.46 19.11 27.44
CA ALA A 237 -21.35 20.55 27.66
C ALA A 237 -22.72 21.25 27.57
N MET A 238 -23.50 20.97 26.53
CA MET A 238 -24.84 21.55 26.33
C MET A 238 -25.82 21.17 27.45
N ALA A 239 -25.80 19.91 27.88
CA ALA A 239 -26.63 19.43 28.99
C ALA A 239 -26.25 20.12 30.31
N ALA A 240 -24.95 20.27 30.56
CA ALA A 240 -24.43 20.89 31.78
C ALA A 240 -24.80 22.38 31.89
N GLU A 241 -24.87 23.08 30.75
CA GLU A 241 -25.39 24.45 30.67
C GLU A 241 -26.91 24.49 30.91
N ALA A 242 -27.67 23.59 30.29
CA ALA A 242 -29.13 23.55 30.39
C ALA A 242 -29.66 23.32 31.82
N VAL A 243 -28.87 22.65 32.67
CA VAL A 243 -29.23 22.38 34.08
C VAL A 243 -28.96 23.59 35.00
N GLY A 244 -28.37 24.67 34.49
CA GLY A 244 -28.21 25.91 35.27
C GLY A 244 -27.24 25.76 36.45
N SER A 245 -26.21 24.93 36.30
CA SER A 245 -25.11 24.86 37.28
C SER A 245 -24.60 26.28 37.58
N ASN A 246 -24.33 26.64 38.83
CA ASN A 246 -23.75 27.96 39.13
C ASN A 246 -22.26 27.93 38.77
N TRP A 247 -21.95 28.32 37.53
CA TRP A 247 -20.65 28.10 36.92
C TRP A 247 -19.63 29.20 37.26
N ASN A 248 -18.77 28.94 38.26
CA ASN A 248 -17.38 29.44 38.28
C ASN A 248 -16.50 28.73 37.21
N THR A 249 -17.16 28.22 36.16
CA THR A 249 -16.75 27.12 35.30
C THR A 249 -16.99 27.43 33.81
N ARG A 250 -17.24 28.70 33.42
CA ARG A 250 -17.23 29.12 32.00
C ARG A 250 -16.01 28.58 31.24
N GLY A 251 -14.86 28.51 31.92
CA GLY A 251 -13.66 27.86 31.39
C GLY A 251 -13.83 26.37 31.08
N ARG A 252 -14.52 25.60 31.92
CA ARG A 252 -14.82 24.19 31.70
C ARG A 252 -15.81 23.98 30.55
N PHE A 253 -16.88 24.78 30.46
CA PHE A 253 -17.83 24.70 29.34
C PHE A 253 -17.14 25.02 28.01
N ALA A 254 -16.37 26.12 27.97
CA ALA A 254 -15.59 26.49 26.79
C ALA A 254 -14.57 25.40 26.43
N TRP A 255 -13.94 24.77 27.42
CA TRP A 255 -13.03 23.65 27.23
C TRP A 255 -13.72 22.41 26.66
N ASP A 256 -14.85 22.00 27.23
CA ASP A 256 -15.60 20.82 26.78
C ASP A 256 -16.14 21.03 25.34
N ILE A 257 -16.56 22.25 24.99
CA ILE A 257 -16.90 22.62 23.61
C ILE A 257 -15.67 22.55 22.71
N ALA A 258 -14.56 23.18 23.10
CA ALA A 258 -13.36 23.21 22.28
C ALA A 258 -12.83 21.80 22.02
N MET A 259 -12.82 20.95 23.03
CA MET A 259 -12.44 19.54 22.93
C MET A 259 -13.43 18.75 22.09
N GLY A 260 -14.74 18.92 22.31
CA GLY A 260 -15.76 18.27 21.49
C GLY A 260 -15.63 18.60 20.01
N LEU A 261 -15.46 19.88 19.67
CA LEU A 261 -15.22 20.35 18.31
C LEU A 261 -13.90 19.79 17.75
N PHE A 262 -12.80 19.85 18.51
CA PHE A 262 -11.52 19.29 18.11
C PHE A 262 -11.67 17.81 17.74
N TRP A 263 -12.37 17.01 18.56
CA TRP A 263 -12.56 15.58 18.33
C TRP A 263 -13.53 15.26 17.19
N CYS A 264 -14.47 16.16 16.89
CA CYS A 264 -15.33 16.01 15.70
C CYS A 264 -14.57 16.31 14.40
N ILE A 265 -13.64 17.27 14.46
CA ILE A 265 -12.89 17.73 13.28
C ILE A 265 -11.65 16.86 13.04
N TYR A 266 -10.94 16.43 14.09
CA TYR A 266 -9.67 15.69 14.01
C TYR A 266 -9.73 14.45 13.12
N PRO A 267 -10.76 13.58 13.17
CA PRO A 267 -10.88 12.43 12.26
C PRO A 267 -10.96 12.82 10.78
N LYS A 268 -11.36 14.04 10.42
CA LYS A 268 -11.34 14.51 9.03
C LYS A 268 -9.93 14.78 8.54
N PHE A 269 -9.04 15.23 9.42
CA PHE A 269 -7.64 15.45 9.12
C PHE A 269 -6.85 14.16 8.89
N TRP A 270 -7.34 13.07 9.47
CA TRP A 270 -6.73 11.75 9.38
C TRP A 270 -7.59 10.86 8.51
N SER A 271 -7.79 11.20 7.24
CA SER A 271 -8.41 10.30 6.27
C SER A 271 -7.38 9.27 5.76
N GLY A 272 -7.84 8.10 5.30
CA GLY A 272 -6.93 7.10 4.71
C GLY A 272 -6.16 7.64 3.49
N HIS A 273 -6.74 8.61 2.78
CA HIS A 273 -6.05 9.33 1.70
C HIS A 273 -4.88 10.17 2.23
N ARG A 274 -5.07 10.95 3.31
CA ARG A 274 -3.99 11.75 3.91
C ARG A 274 -2.91 10.89 4.55
N ARG A 275 -3.27 9.71 5.06
CA ARG A 275 -2.28 8.69 5.47
C ARG A 275 -1.39 8.30 4.29
N ARG A 276 -1.98 7.91 3.15
CA ARG A 276 -1.21 7.55 1.94
C ARG A 276 -0.34 8.71 1.47
N LEU A 277 -0.88 9.92 1.45
CA LEU A 277 -0.10 11.13 1.12
C LEU A 277 1.07 11.34 2.08
N LEU A 278 0.87 11.14 3.39
CA LEU A 278 1.94 11.23 4.37
C LEU A 278 2.98 10.12 4.16
N HIS A 279 2.58 8.88 3.92
CA HIS A 279 3.53 7.81 3.59
C HIS A 279 4.28 8.07 2.29
N ALA A 280 3.63 8.64 1.28
CA ALA A 280 4.28 9.05 0.03
C ALA A 280 5.28 10.19 0.29
N LEU A 281 4.89 11.19 1.08
CA LEU A 281 5.76 12.30 1.47
C LEU A 281 6.96 11.79 2.27
N LEU A 282 6.73 11.04 3.35
CA LEU A 282 7.79 10.47 4.19
C LEU A 282 8.66 9.50 3.41
N GLY A 283 8.05 8.73 2.51
CA GLY A 283 8.73 7.82 1.62
C GLY A 283 9.53 8.53 0.55
N SER A 284 9.18 9.77 0.17
CA SER A 284 9.94 10.61 -0.77
C SER A 284 11.09 11.37 -0.10
N ILE A 285 11.02 11.59 1.22
CA ILE A 285 12.07 12.30 1.95
C ILE A 285 13.34 11.44 1.95
N ASN A 286 14.34 11.90 1.21
CA ASN A 286 15.68 11.33 1.15
C ASN A 286 15.78 9.97 0.43
N THR A 287 14.78 9.62 -0.38
CA THR A 287 14.80 8.43 -1.23
C THR A 287 15.01 8.84 -2.68
N LYS A 288 16.03 8.25 -3.31
CA LYS A 288 16.01 8.12 -4.77
C LYS A 288 14.96 7.06 -5.09
N GLY A 289 14.18 7.24 -6.17
CA GLY A 289 13.06 6.34 -6.53
C GLY A 289 13.40 4.85 -6.65
N GLU A 290 14.68 4.50 -6.65
CA GLU A 290 15.21 3.14 -6.51
C GLU A 290 14.80 2.47 -5.18
N THR A 291 14.85 3.19 -4.06
CA THR A 291 14.58 2.60 -2.72
C THR A 291 13.11 2.23 -2.50
N SER A 292 12.18 3.08 -2.95
CA SER A 292 10.74 2.78 -3.00
C SER A 292 10.44 1.50 -3.77
N SER A 293 11.12 1.33 -4.90
CA SER A 293 10.91 0.18 -5.76
C SER A 293 11.49 -1.10 -5.18
N ALA A 294 12.65 -0.99 -4.53
CA ALA A 294 13.25 -2.04 -3.73
C ALA A 294 12.32 -2.49 -2.58
N ALA A 295 11.62 -1.58 -1.93
CA ALA A 295 10.66 -1.92 -0.88
C ALA A 295 9.47 -2.75 -1.39
N ALA A 296 8.92 -2.39 -2.56
CA ALA A 296 7.89 -3.19 -3.21
C ALA A 296 8.41 -4.59 -3.60
N LEU A 297 9.62 -4.65 -4.18
CA LEU A 297 10.26 -5.91 -4.56
C LEU A 297 10.52 -6.83 -3.35
N ALA A 298 11.03 -6.29 -2.25
CA ALA A 298 11.26 -7.04 -1.02
C ALA A 298 9.95 -7.58 -0.41
N ALA A 299 8.86 -6.83 -0.53
CA ALA A 299 7.56 -7.26 -0.04
C ALA A 299 6.97 -8.41 -0.88
N LEU A 300 7.32 -8.53 -2.17
CA LEU A 300 6.99 -9.70 -3.00
C LEU A 300 7.68 -10.99 -2.53
N LEU A 301 8.82 -10.89 -1.82
CA LEU A 301 9.53 -12.07 -1.29
C LEU A 301 8.89 -12.65 -0.04
N CYS A 302 7.87 -11.99 0.51
CA CYS A 302 7.02 -12.55 1.56
C CYS A 302 7.77 -12.92 2.85
N GLY A 303 8.86 -12.22 3.14
CA GLY A 303 9.68 -12.42 4.34
C GLY A 303 10.77 -13.49 4.22
N LYS A 304 10.87 -14.19 3.08
CA LYS A 304 11.98 -15.12 2.82
C LYS A 304 13.27 -14.40 2.53
N SER A 305 14.40 -15.03 2.86
CA SER A 305 15.72 -14.45 2.52
C SER A 305 15.96 -14.47 1.01
N SER A 306 16.79 -13.55 0.50
CA SER A 306 17.17 -13.53 -0.91
C SER A 306 17.80 -14.85 -1.39
N MET A 307 18.58 -15.52 -0.53
CA MET A 307 19.19 -16.82 -0.83
C MET A 307 18.15 -17.93 -0.92
N GLU A 308 17.24 -18.02 0.05
CA GLU A 308 16.16 -19.02 0.07
C GLU A 308 15.26 -18.89 -1.17
N VAL A 309 14.88 -17.66 -1.53
CA VAL A 309 14.08 -17.41 -2.75
C VAL A 309 14.87 -17.83 -4.00
N LEU A 310 16.16 -17.55 -4.08
CA LEU A 310 16.98 -17.97 -5.21
C LEU A 310 17.06 -19.50 -5.32
N GLU A 311 17.33 -20.20 -4.22
CA GLU A 311 17.41 -21.66 -4.18
C GLU A 311 16.11 -22.30 -4.68
N MET A 312 14.97 -21.87 -4.11
CA MET A 312 13.65 -22.31 -4.55
C MET A 312 13.40 -22.00 -6.03
N SER A 313 13.82 -20.82 -6.48
CA SER A 313 13.61 -20.39 -7.85
C SER A 313 14.44 -21.23 -8.83
N VAL A 314 15.70 -21.52 -8.51
CA VAL A 314 16.58 -22.34 -9.37
C VAL A 314 16.02 -23.75 -9.50
N GLU A 315 15.54 -24.34 -8.40
CA GLU A 315 14.92 -25.67 -8.42
C GLU A 315 13.66 -25.71 -9.31
N ARG A 316 12.88 -24.61 -9.30
CA ARG A 316 11.57 -24.53 -9.96
C ARG A 316 11.61 -23.84 -11.33
N PHE A 317 12.77 -23.36 -11.77
CA PHE A 317 12.87 -22.65 -13.03
C PHE A 317 12.78 -23.62 -14.21
N VAL A 318 11.60 -23.70 -14.80
CA VAL A 318 11.33 -24.48 -15.99
C VAL A 318 11.04 -23.57 -17.19
N SER A 319 11.16 -24.11 -18.40
CA SER A 319 10.78 -23.40 -19.62
C SER A 319 10.12 -24.36 -20.61
N LEU A 320 9.28 -23.83 -21.48
CA LEU A 320 8.57 -24.55 -22.53
C LEU A 320 9.20 -24.24 -23.89
N ASP A 321 9.50 -25.28 -24.68
CA ASP A 321 9.77 -25.11 -26.10
C ASP A 321 8.47 -24.77 -26.84
N LEU A 322 8.42 -23.59 -27.43
CA LEU A 322 7.20 -23.03 -28.04
C LEU A 322 6.73 -23.80 -29.29
N ASP A 323 7.58 -24.63 -29.90
CA ASP A 323 7.14 -25.53 -30.98
C ASP A 323 6.23 -26.66 -30.48
N LYS A 324 6.30 -27.00 -29.18
CA LYS A 324 5.39 -27.98 -28.51
C LYS A 324 4.04 -27.37 -28.12
N LEU A 325 3.86 -26.07 -28.30
CA LEU A 325 2.65 -25.36 -27.92
C LEU A 325 1.60 -25.48 -29.05
N GLU A 326 0.46 -26.11 -28.72
CA GLU A 326 -0.75 -26.18 -29.53
C GLU A 326 -1.78 -25.08 -29.17
N SER A 327 -2.72 -24.81 -30.08
CA SER A 327 -3.73 -23.74 -29.92
C SER A 327 -4.75 -24.03 -28.82
N ASN A 328 -5.17 -25.30 -28.66
CA ASN A 328 -6.07 -25.79 -27.62
C ASN A 328 -5.60 -25.44 -26.19
N HIS A 329 -4.29 -25.32 -25.96
CA HIS A 329 -3.73 -24.97 -24.66
C HIS A 329 -4.13 -23.57 -24.17
N PHE A 330 -4.46 -22.64 -25.08
CA PHE A 330 -5.00 -21.32 -24.75
C PHE A 330 -6.54 -21.25 -24.75
N LEU A 331 -7.21 -22.25 -25.35
CA LEU A 331 -8.67 -22.27 -25.51
C LEU A 331 -9.40 -22.89 -24.30
N ALA A 332 -8.69 -23.60 -23.43
CA ALA A 332 -9.28 -24.25 -22.26
C ALA A 332 -9.64 -23.24 -21.16
N SER A 333 -10.94 -23.10 -20.96
CA SER A 333 -11.66 -22.34 -19.94
C SER A 333 -11.20 -22.67 -18.50
N ASN A 334 -10.79 -21.63 -17.77
CA ASN A 334 -11.01 -21.25 -16.34
C ASN A 334 -11.35 -22.27 -15.23
N LYS A 335 -11.45 -23.58 -15.46
CA LYS A 335 -11.58 -24.59 -14.40
C LYS A 335 -10.24 -25.27 -14.23
N ALA A 336 -9.41 -24.68 -13.37
CA ALA A 336 -8.28 -25.39 -12.79
C ALA A 336 -8.79 -26.74 -12.25
N GLY A 337 -8.36 -27.85 -12.84
CA GLY A 337 -8.65 -29.20 -12.32
C GLY A 337 -9.02 -30.28 -13.34
N GLU A 338 -9.52 -29.96 -14.54
CA GLU A 338 -9.81 -30.98 -15.56
C GLU A 338 -8.81 -30.89 -16.73
N GLY A 339 -7.78 -31.75 -16.70
CA GLY A 339 -6.83 -31.95 -17.82
C GLY A 339 -5.51 -31.16 -17.74
N ASP A 340 -5.28 -30.38 -16.69
CA ASP A 340 -4.04 -29.58 -16.51
C ASP A 340 -2.83 -30.40 -16.03
N GLU A 341 -3.02 -31.62 -15.51
CA GLU A 341 -1.91 -32.48 -15.01
C GLU A 341 -0.85 -32.80 -16.07
N ASP A 342 -1.17 -32.67 -17.36
CA ASP A 342 -0.24 -32.87 -18.48
C ASP A 342 0.44 -31.58 -19.00
N LEU A 343 0.10 -30.39 -18.50
CA LEU A 343 0.72 -29.16 -19.03
C LEU A 343 2.10 -28.89 -18.39
N PHE A 344 2.23 -29.08 -17.08
CA PHE A 344 3.51 -28.88 -16.40
C PHE A 344 4.57 -29.90 -16.86
N SER A 345 4.16 -31.13 -17.20
CA SER A 345 5.06 -32.19 -17.72
C SER A 345 5.72 -31.82 -19.06
N LYS A 346 5.10 -30.90 -19.83
CA LYS A 346 5.64 -30.40 -21.11
C LYS A 346 6.77 -29.37 -20.93
N ALA A 347 6.84 -28.73 -19.76
CA ALA A 347 7.94 -27.85 -19.41
C ALA A 347 9.18 -28.66 -19.00
N GLN A 348 10.36 -28.12 -19.28
CA GLN A 348 11.64 -28.77 -18.94
C GLN A 348 12.45 -27.87 -18.00
N PRO A 349 13.22 -28.45 -17.05
CA PRO A 349 14.16 -27.69 -16.24
C PRO A 349 15.04 -26.77 -17.08
N SER A 350 15.23 -25.55 -16.63
CA SER A 350 15.94 -24.50 -17.36
C SER A 350 16.94 -23.82 -16.44
N GLN A 351 18.04 -23.35 -17.02
CA GLN A 351 18.99 -22.51 -16.27
C GLN A 351 18.58 -21.05 -16.39
N LEU A 352 18.80 -20.28 -15.32
CA LEU A 352 18.65 -18.82 -15.36
C LEU A 352 19.49 -18.23 -16.51
N GLY A 353 18.91 -17.28 -17.24
CA GLY A 353 19.48 -16.67 -18.43
C GLY A 353 19.37 -17.50 -19.71
N LYS A 354 18.90 -18.76 -19.66
CA LYS A 354 18.66 -19.58 -20.86
C LYS A 354 17.25 -19.46 -21.41
N CYS A 355 16.27 -19.11 -20.58
CA CYS A 355 14.91 -18.81 -21.01
C CYS A 355 14.88 -17.57 -21.90
N ASP A 356 14.37 -17.69 -23.12
CA ASP A 356 14.40 -16.62 -24.12
C ASP A 356 13.36 -15.55 -23.87
N ALA A 357 12.23 -15.85 -23.24
CA ALA A 357 11.25 -14.85 -22.84
C ALA A 357 10.40 -15.32 -21.67
N PHE A 358 10.09 -14.41 -20.75
CA PHE A 358 8.96 -14.57 -19.84
C PHE A 358 7.71 -14.03 -20.54
N VAL A 359 6.65 -14.84 -20.64
CA VAL A 359 5.42 -14.46 -21.33
C VAL A 359 4.39 -13.97 -20.32
N SER A 360 4.21 -12.66 -20.26
CA SER A 360 3.18 -12.01 -19.46
C SER A 360 1.91 -11.84 -20.28
N HIS A 361 0.77 -12.29 -19.76
CA HIS A 361 -0.51 -12.20 -20.46
C HIS A 361 -1.72 -12.28 -19.51
N SER A 362 -2.88 -11.79 -19.95
CA SER A 362 -4.14 -12.00 -19.22
C SER A 362 -4.78 -13.34 -19.61
N TRP A 363 -5.25 -14.08 -18.61
CA TRP A 363 -6.04 -15.29 -18.81
C TRP A 363 -7.38 -15.00 -19.49
N SER A 364 -7.93 -13.81 -19.28
CA SER A 364 -9.24 -13.40 -19.81
C SER A 364 -9.20 -12.86 -21.24
N ASP A 365 -8.02 -12.63 -21.80
CA ASP A 365 -7.87 -12.26 -23.21
C ASP A 365 -8.09 -13.46 -24.14
N ASP A 366 -8.49 -13.16 -25.39
CA ASP A 366 -8.79 -14.15 -26.42
C ASP A 366 -7.63 -15.15 -26.63
N GLY A 367 -7.91 -16.43 -26.40
CA GLY A 367 -6.91 -17.50 -26.42
C GLY A 367 -6.30 -17.72 -27.81
N GLU A 368 -7.12 -17.68 -28.86
CA GLU A 368 -6.66 -17.91 -30.23
C GLU A 368 -5.76 -16.77 -30.72
N ALA A 369 -6.14 -15.52 -30.43
CA ALA A 369 -5.37 -14.36 -30.79
C ALA A 369 -4.03 -14.29 -30.02
N LYS A 370 -4.01 -14.71 -28.73
CA LYS A 370 -2.76 -14.93 -27.98
C LYS A 370 -1.86 -15.95 -28.64
N PHE A 371 -2.40 -17.14 -28.95
CA PHE A 371 -1.64 -18.20 -29.61
C PHE A 371 -1.05 -17.73 -30.94
N LYS A 372 -1.86 -17.08 -31.78
CA LYS A 372 -1.45 -16.53 -33.07
C LYS A 372 -0.32 -15.50 -32.93
N ALA A 373 -0.48 -14.55 -32.02
CA ALA A 373 0.54 -13.52 -31.74
C ALA A 373 1.85 -14.15 -31.26
N LEU A 374 1.76 -15.14 -30.35
CA LEU A 374 2.90 -15.85 -29.81
C LEU A 374 3.64 -16.68 -30.87
N LYS A 375 2.92 -17.41 -31.74
CA LYS A 375 3.52 -18.15 -32.88
C LYS A 375 4.14 -17.21 -33.90
N GLN A 376 3.55 -16.03 -34.15
CA GLN A 376 4.15 -15.03 -35.04
C GLN A 376 5.47 -14.50 -34.48
N TRP A 377 5.52 -14.19 -33.18
CA TRP A 377 6.75 -13.80 -32.50
C TRP A 377 7.80 -14.93 -32.56
N ALA A 378 7.41 -16.17 -32.27
CA ALA A 378 8.30 -17.32 -32.30
C ALA A 378 8.89 -17.58 -33.69
N ARG A 379 8.12 -17.39 -34.76
CA ARG A 379 8.64 -17.47 -36.13
C ARG A 379 9.75 -16.45 -36.39
N LYS A 380 9.54 -15.18 -36.03
CA LYS A 380 10.58 -14.13 -36.15
C LYS A 380 11.81 -14.47 -35.31
N PHE A 381 11.61 -15.02 -34.11
CA PHE A 381 12.71 -15.49 -33.27
C PHE A 381 13.49 -16.62 -33.96
N LYS A 382 12.79 -17.61 -34.53
CA LYS A 382 13.39 -18.77 -35.22
C LYS A 382 14.14 -18.37 -36.48
N GLU A 383 13.59 -17.45 -37.27
CA GLU A 383 14.28 -16.84 -38.43
C GLU A 383 15.60 -16.18 -38.00
N LYS A 384 15.61 -15.46 -36.88
CA LYS A 384 16.81 -14.76 -36.38
C LYS A 384 17.84 -15.68 -35.70
N ASN A 385 17.39 -16.71 -34.98
CA ASN A 385 18.25 -17.50 -34.09
C ASN A 385 18.43 -18.96 -34.53
N GLY A 386 17.78 -19.41 -35.61
CA GLY A 386 17.88 -20.77 -36.14
C GLY A 386 17.23 -21.86 -35.28
N ARG A 387 16.47 -21.50 -34.22
CA ARG A 387 15.80 -22.46 -33.32
C ARG A 387 14.50 -21.92 -32.75
N SER A 388 13.65 -22.80 -32.25
CA SER A 388 12.46 -22.43 -31.47
C SER A 388 12.87 -21.71 -30.17
N PRO A 389 12.12 -20.68 -29.73
CA PRO A 389 12.35 -20.05 -28.43
C PRO A 389 11.90 -20.94 -27.27
N ASN A 390 12.68 -20.92 -26.19
CA ASN A 390 12.25 -21.45 -24.89
C ASN A 390 11.61 -20.32 -24.08
N VAL A 391 10.39 -20.52 -23.59
CA VAL A 391 9.64 -19.48 -22.89
C VAL A 391 9.20 -19.93 -21.51
N TRP A 392 9.10 -18.99 -20.57
CA TRP A 392 8.42 -19.20 -19.31
C TRP A 392 6.99 -18.70 -19.48
N LEU A 393 6.01 -19.57 -19.26
CA LEU A 393 4.58 -19.28 -19.41
C LEU A 393 3.86 -19.83 -18.18
N ASP A 394 3.19 -18.96 -17.43
CA ASP A 394 2.58 -19.27 -16.13
C ASP A 394 1.79 -20.59 -16.11
N LYS A 395 0.92 -20.83 -17.09
CA LYS A 395 0.09 -22.04 -17.20
C LYS A 395 0.91 -23.34 -17.29
N PHE A 396 2.12 -23.28 -17.84
CA PHE A 396 3.00 -24.44 -18.02
C PHE A 396 4.13 -24.51 -17.00
N CYS A 397 4.55 -23.36 -16.48
CA CYS A 397 5.75 -23.24 -15.66
C CYS A 397 5.44 -23.06 -14.17
N ILE A 398 4.19 -22.82 -13.80
CA ILE A 398 3.73 -22.83 -12.41
C ILE A 398 3.12 -24.20 -12.12
N ASN A 399 3.64 -24.86 -11.09
CA ASN A 399 2.95 -25.97 -10.47
C ASN A 399 1.69 -25.44 -9.75
N GLN A 400 0.51 -25.75 -10.31
CA GLN A 400 -0.79 -25.27 -9.83
C GLN A 400 -1.14 -25.78 -8.42
N THR A 401 -0.46 -26.81 -7.92
CA THR A 401 -0.64 -27.28 -6.53
C THR A 401 0.18 -26.47 -5.51
N ALA A 402 1.10 -25.62 -5.97
CA ALA A 402 2.01 -24.83 -5.15
C ALA A 402 2.15 -23.39 -5.68
N ILE A 403 1.02 -22.74 -5.94
CA ILE A 403 0.98 -21.39 -6.56
C ILE A 403 1.74 -20.37 -5.71
N ASP A 404 1.51 -20.32 -4.40
CA ASP A 404 2.13 -19.32 -3.51
C ASP A 404 3.66 -19.40 -3.49
N GLU A 405 4.22 -20.61 -3.53
CA GLU A 405 5.66 -20.83 -3.57
C GLU A 405 6.27 -20.35 -4.89
N ASN A 406 5.57 -20.58 -6.00
CA ASN A 406 5.99 -20.11 -7.32
C ASN A 406 5.89 -18.59 -7.45
N LEU A 407 4.85 -17.97 -6.85
CA LEU A 407 4.68 -16.51 -6.87
C LEU A 407 5.80 -15.78 -6.10
N GLN A 408 6.34 -16.39 -5.04
CA GLN A 408 7.52 -15.85 -4.32
C GLN A 408 8.79 -15.86 -5.19
N CYS A 409 8.89 -16.80 -6.14
CA CYS A 409 10.00 -16.95 -7.07
C CYS A 409 9.89 -16.03 -8.30
N LEU A 410 8.75 -15.36 -8.48
CA LEU A 410 8.45 -14.55 -9.67
C LEU A 410 9.53 -13.51 -10.00
N PRO A 411 10.12 -12.76 -9.04
CA PRO A 411 11.22 -11.85 -9.34
C PRO A 411 12.42 -12.54 -9.99
N VAL A 412 12.78 -13.72 -9.50
CA VAL A 412 13.90 -14.50 -10.05
C VAL A 412 13.53 -15.03 -11.42
N PHE A 413 12.31 -15.56 -11.60
CA PHE A 413 11.85 -16.06 -12.90
C PHE A 413 11.89 -15.00 -13.99
N LEU A 414 11.41 -13.78 -13.69
CA LEU A 414 11.46 -12.64 -14.60
C LEU A 414 12.91 -12.24 -14.93
N SER A 415 13.76 -12.15 -13.91
CA SER A 415 15.18 -11.78 -14.08
C SER A 415 16.01 -12.85 -14.80
N GLY A 416 15.61 -14.12 -14.64
CA GLY A 416 16.19 -15.28 -15.30
C GLY A 416 15.79 -15.42 -16.76
N SER A 417 14.83 -14.64 -17.25
CA SER A 417 14.47 -14.58 -18.67
C SER A 417 15.20 -13.46 -19.40
N LYS A 418 15.60 -13.72 -20.64
CA LYS A 418 16.33 -12.72 -21.46
C LYS A 418 15.49 -11.48 -21.78
N GLN A 419 14.17 -11.61 -21.85
CA GLN A 419 13.25 -10.52 -22.19
C GLN A 419 11.86 -10.82 -21.60
N LEU A 420 11.05 -9.78 -21.50
CA LEU A 420 9.64 -9.85 -21.13
C LEU A 420 8.78 -9.69 -22.39
N LEU A 421 8.04 -10.72 -22.76
CA LEU A 421 7.08 -10.69 -23.85
C LEU A 421 5.68 -10.46 -23.28
N VAL A 422 5.13 -9.27 -23.49
CA VAL A 422 3.80 -8.86 -23.05
C VAL A 422 2.79 -9.08 -24.17
N LEU A 423 1.91 -10.05 -24.00
CA LEU A 423 0.77 -10.30 -24.89
C LEU A 423 -0.44 -9.52 -24.37
N ALA A 424 -0.58 -8.27 -24.81
CA ALA A 424 -1.55 -7.32 -24.26
C ALA A 424 -2.84 -7.28 -25.07
N GLY A 425 -3.88 -7.96 -24.60
CA GLY A 425 -5.25 -7.77 -25.09
C GLY A 425 -6.07 -6.83 -24.20
N LYS A 426 -7.39 -6.80 -24.46
CA LYS A 426 -8.36 -5.89 -23.84
C LYS A 426 -8.33 -5.86 -22.32
N THR A 427 -8.06 -6.99 -21.69
CA THR A 427 -8.10 -7.16 -20.23
C THR A 427 -6.72 -7.15 -19.58
N TYR A 428 -5.63 -7.01 -20.35
CA TYR A 428 -4.27 -7.07 -19.82
C TYR A 428 -4.02 -6.01 -18.74
N CYS A 429 -4.37 -4.76 -19.01
CA CYS A 429 -4.19 -3.65 -18.07
C CYS A 429 -5.18 -3.70 -16.88
N GLU A 430 -6.23 -4.52 -16.98
CA GLU A 430 -7.13 -4.79 -15.85
C GLU A 430 -6.58 -5.87 -14.91
N ARG A 431 -5.46 -6.53 -15.22
CA ARG A 431 -4.89 -7.60 -14.40
C ARG A 431 -3.71 -7.08 -13.59
N LEU A 432 -3.89 -6.96 -12.28
CA LEU A 432 -2.88 -6.39 -11.38
C LEU A 432 -1.58 -7.19 -11.39
N TRP A 433 -1.64 -8.53 -11.44
CA TRP A 433 -0.47 -9.40 -11.57
C TRP A 433 0.35 -9.11 -12.83
N CYS A 434 -0.29 -8.91 -13.99
CA CYS A 434 0.39 -8.61 -15.24
C CYS A 434 1.17 -7.29 -15.16
N LEU A 435 0.57 -6.26 -14.56
CA LEU A 435 1.24 -4.97 -14.34
C LEU A 435 2.40 -5.09 -13.34
N MET A 436 2.26 -5.94 -12.33
CA MET A 436 3.34 -6.24 -11.37
C MET A 436 4.51 -6.99 -12.02
N GLU A 437 4.28 -7.84 -13.01
CA GLU A 437 5.36 -8.52 -13.76
C GLU A 437 6.22 -7.52 -14.54
N VAL A 438 5.58 -6.56 -15.23
CA VAL A 438 6.29 -5.48 -15.95
C VAL A 438 7.15 -4.66 -14.99
N PHE A 439 6.57 -4.24 -13.86
CA PHE A 439 7.30 -3.50 -12.84
C PHE A 439 8.47 -4.33 -12.28
N THR A 440 8.22 -5.58 -11.90
CA THR A 440 9.21 -6.46 -11.29
C THR A 440 10.38 -6.73 -12.24
N PHE A 441 10.10 -6.97 -13.54
CA PHE A 441 11.14 -7.17 -14.55
C PHE A 441 12.12 -5.99 -14.60
N LEU A 442 11.62 -4.75 -14.64
CA LEU A 442 12.44 -3.55 -14.64
C LEU A 442 13.27 -3.42 -13.36
N ARG A 443 12.67 -3.73 -12.20
CA ARG A 443 13.36 -3.62 -10.91
C ARG A 443 14.38 -4.71 -10.65
N MET A 444 14.27 -5.83 -11.35
CA MET A 444 15.27 -6.87 -11.37
C MET A 444 16.40 -6.63 -12.39
N GLY A 445 16.57 -5.38 -12.85
CA GLY A 445 17.63 -5.01 -13.80
C GLY A 445 17.28 -5.30 -15.26
N GLY A 446 16.01 -5.51 -15.57
CA GLY A 446 15.52 -5.54 -16.95
C GLY A 446 15.52 -4.14 -17.56
N ASP A 447 15.96 -4.04 -18.81
CA ASP A 447 15.90 -2.80 -19.57
C ASP A 447 14.57 -2.69 -20.32
N LEU A 448 14.13 -1.45 -20.59
CA LEU A 448 12.95 -1.18 -21.42
C LEU A 448 13.07 -1.86 -22.80
N ASP A 449 14.27 -1.89 -23.38
CA ASP A 449 14.52 -2.53 -24.66
C ASP A 449 14.31 -4.05 -24.68
N ARG A 450 14.38 -4.68 -23.50
CA ARG A 450 14.10 -6.10 -23.30
C ARG A 450 12.61 -6.38 -23.06
N ILE A 451 11.75 -5.37 -23.10
CA ILE A 451 10.30 -5.54 -23.06
C ILE A 451 9.75 -5.48 -24.49
N ILE A 452 9.05 -6.53 -24.90
CA ILE A 452 8.35 -6.62 -26.18
C ILE A 452 6.86 -6.63 -25.87
N VAL A 453 6.15 -5.58 -26.27
CA VAL A 453 4.69 -5.54 -26.20
C VAL A 453 4.12 -6.05 -27.52
N VAL A 454 3.11 -6.90 -27.48
CA VAL A 454 2.38 -7.37 -28.66
C VAL A 454 0.90 -7.13 -28.39
N PRO A 455 0.33 -6.04 -28.91
CA PRO A 455 -1.10 -5.78 -28.83
C PRO A 455 -1.92 -6.88 -29.51
N ILE A 456 -2.97 -7.37 -28.86
CA ILE A 456 -3.83 -8.45 -29.36
C ILE A 456 -5.27 -7.97 -29.42
N GLY A 457 -5.89 -8.08 -30.60
CA GLY A 457 -7.29 -7.65 -30.79
C GLY A 457 -7.48 -6.13 -30.76
N TRP A 458 -6.40 -5.36 -30.88
CA TRP A 458 -6.40 -3.91 -30.98
C TRP A 458 -5.77 -3.45 -32.29
N ASN A 459 -6.24 -2.31 -32.80
CA ASN A 459 -5.41 -1.50 -33.69
C ASN A 459 -4.46 -0.64 -32.85
N ASP A 460 -3.43 -0.09 -33.50
CA ASP A 460 -2.39 0.70 -32.85
C ASP A 460 -2.92 1.89 -32.02
N VAL A 461 -3.98 2.55 -32.51
CA VAL A 461 -4.58 3.72 -31.85
C VAL A 461 -5.30 3.30 -30.57
N SER A 462 -6.11 2.24 -30.64
CA SER A 462 -6.84 1.71 -29.49
C SER A 462 -5.92 1.14 -28.42
N ALA A 463 -4.84 0.46 -28.83
CA ALA A 463 -3.84 -0.04 -27.89
C ALA A 463 -3.16 1.11 -27.15
N LYS A 464 -2.74 2.16 -27.88
CA LYS A 464 -2.11 3.34 -27.28
C LYS A 464 -3.02 4.03 -26.28
N ALA A 465 -4.28 4.27 -26.63
CA ALA A 465 -5.26 4.89 -25.72
C ALA A 465 -5.46 4.06 -24.45
N ALA A 466 -5.64 2.73 -24.59
CA ALA A 466 -5.78 1.83 -23.44
C ALA A 466 -4.54 1.86 -22.52
N PHE A 467 -3.34 1.99 -23.10
CA PHE A 467 -2.10 2.08 -22.35
C PHE A 467 -1.85 3.43 -21.68
N GLU A 468 -2.37 4.53 -22.22
CA GLU A 468 -2.33 5.86 -21.61
C GLU A 468 -3.24 5.94 -20.38
N GLU A 469 -4.37 5.24 -20.42
CA GLU A 469 -5.41 5.29 -19.40
C GLU A 469 -5.21 4.28 -18.25
N VAL A 470 -4.13 3.48 -18.28
CA VAL A 470 -3.90 2.42 -17.26
C VAL A 470 -4.01 2.98 -15.85
N ASP A 471 -4.90 2.41 -15.04
CA ASP A 471 -5.04 2.74 -13.64
C ASP A 471 -5.09 1.49 -12.77
N ILE A 472 -4.07 1.32 -11.93
CA ILE A 472 -3.92 0.19 -11.03
C ILE A 472 -5.04 0.09 -9.98
N THR A 473 -5.78 1.18 -9.72
CA THR A 473 -6.93 1.18 -8.80
C THR A 473 -8.14 0.45 -9.38
N GLU A 474 -8.23 0.38 -10.71
CA GLU A 474 -9.26 -0.36 -11.45
C GLU A 474 -8.83 -1.80 -11.76
N ALA A 475 -7.54 -2.12 -11.57
CA ALA A 475 -6.99 -3.44 -11.79
C ALA A 475 -7.54 -4.48 -10.78
N LYS A 476 -7.71 -5.70 -11.27
CA LYS A 476 -8.34 -6.84 -10.62
C LYS A 476 -7.34 -7.99 -10.47
N CYS A 477 -7.55 -8.80 -9.45
CA CYS A 477 -6.98 -10.15 -9.33
C CYS A 477 -8.12 -11.16 -9.36
N TYR A 478 -7.79 -12.44 -9.55
CA TYR A 478 -8.76 -13.52 -9.39
C TYR A 478 -9.28 -13.57 -7.94
N LEU A 479 -8.38 -13.50 -6.96
CA LEU A 479 -8.70 -13.39 -5.54
C LEU A 479 -8.62 -11.93 -5.08
N ASP A 480 -9.62 -11.45 -4.32
CA ASP A 480 -9.57 -10.11 -3.72
C ASP A 480 -8.42 -9.99 -2.70
N SER A 481 -8.07 -11.08 -2.02
CA SER A 481 -6.92 -11.15 -1.09
C SER A 481 -5.61 -10.78 -1.79
N ASP A 482 -5.34 -11.36 -2.96
CA ASP A 482 -4.18 -11.03 -3.79
C ASP A 482 -4.19 -9.58 -4.21
N ARG A 483 -5.37 -9.06 -4.60
CA ARG A 483 -5.50 -7.64 -4.97
C ARG A 483 -5.09 -6.74 -3.82
N GLN A 484 -5.63 -6.99 -2.62
CA GLN A 484 -5.29 -6.20 -1.44
C GLN A 484 -3.81 -6.34 -1.06
N ARG A 485 -3.22 -7.52 -1.21
CA ARG A 485 -1.80 -7.78 -0.97
C ARG A 485 -0.91 -7.01 -1.94
N LEU A 486 -1.17 -7.08 -3.24
CA LEU A 486 -0.40 -6.37 -4.26
C LEU A 486 -0.56 -4.86 -4.12
N TRP A 487 -1.77 -4.37 -3.83
CA TRP A 487 -1.97 -2.96 -3.50
C TRP A 487 -1.18 -2.54 -2.26
N ALA A 488 -1.14 -3.37 -1.21
CA ALA A 488 -0.31 -3.11 -0.04
C ALA A 488 1.18 -3.02 -0.39
N ILE A 489 1.66 -3.88 -1.28
CA ILE A 489 3.05 -3.89 -1.75
C ILE A 489 3.37 -2.60 -2.50
N ILE A 490 2.49 -2.18 -3.41
CA ILE A 490 2.66 -0.94 -4.17
C ILE A 490 2.61 0.26 -3.22
N GLU A 491 1.62 0.35 -2.34
CA GLU A 491 1.53 1.43 -1.35
C GLU A 491 2.73 1.47 -0.39
N ALA A 492 3.26 0.31 0.01
CA ALA A 492 4.44 0.27 0.87
C ALA A 492 5.71 0.74 0.16
N GLY A 493 5.81 0.53 -1.16
CA GLY A 493 6.91 1.01 -1.96
C GLY A 493 6.80 2.48 -2.35
N PHE A 494 5.65 2.87 -2.90
CA PHE A 494 5.42 4.16 -3.54
C PHE A 494 4.68 5.18 -2.67
N GLY A 495 4.07 4.74 -1.55
CA GLY A 495 3.17 5.54 -0.73
C GLY A 495 1.76 5.69 -1.31
N ASP A 496 1.65 5.81 -2.63
CA ASP A 496 0.40 5.82 -3.39
C ASP A 496 0.48 5.00 -4.68
N PHE A 497 -0.56 5.09 -5.51
CA PHE A 497 -0.64 4.40 -6.80
C PHE A 497 -0.18 5.25 -7.99
N PHE A 498 -0.01 6.57 -7.81
CA PHE A 498 0.30 7.48 -8.90
C PHE A 498 1.68 7.19 -9.47
N GLY A 499 2.69 7.05 -8.61
CA GLY A 499 4.06 6.75 -9.05
C GLY A 499 4.17 5.44 -9.81
N PHE A 500 3.42 4.40 -9.39
CA PHE A 500 3.37 3.12 -10.08
C PHE A 500 2.68 3.24 -11.45
N ASN A 501 1.52 3.90 -11.53
CA ASN A 501 0.80 4.13 -12.78
C ASN A 501 1.69 4.85 -13.81
N GLN A 502 2.46 5.86 -13.40
CA GLN A 502 3.36 6.59 -14.30
C GLN A 502 4.42 5.68 -14.92
N ILE A 503 5.05 4.81 -14.12
CA ILE A 503 6.04 3.85 -14.63
C ILE A 503 5.41 2.94 -15.68
N ILE A 504 4.25 2.36 -15.37
CA ILE A 504 3.58 1.41 -16.26
C ILE A 504 3.13 2.06 -17.56
N ARG A 505 2.48 3.23 -17.49
CA ARG A 505 2.06 4.00 -18.68
C ARG A 505 3.25 4.34 -19.56
N HIS A 506 4.34 4.80 -18.96
CA HIS A 506 5.56 5.14 -19.68
C HIS A 506 6.14 3.94 -20.43
N VAL A 507 6.24 2.77 -19.77
CA VAL A 507 6.71 1.53 -20.41
C VAL A 507 5.87 1.20 -21.63
N PHE A 508 4.54 1.17 -21.50
CA PHE A 508 3.69 0.80 -22.62
C PHE A 508 3.73 1.81 -23.77
N LEU A 509 3.72 3.10 -23.45
CA LEU A 509 3.83 4.16 -24.45
C LEU A 509 5.13 4.07 -25.24
N GLU A 510 6.26 3.97 -24.55
CA GLU A 510 7.57 3.94 -25.20
C GLU A 510 7.74 2.69 -26.06
N ARG A 511 7.31 1.52 -25.56
CA ARG A 511 7.46 0.25 -26.28
C ARG A 511 6.52 0.14 -27.47
N THR A 512 5.30 0.65 -27.36
CA THR A 512 4.36 0.67 -28.49
C THR A 512 4.87 1.60 -29.60
N LEU A 513 5.39 2.78 -29.26
CA LEU A 513 5.96 3.72 -30.23
C LEU A 513 7.24 3.19 -30.88
N THR A 514 8.17 2.63 -30.10
CA THR A 514 9.46 2.15 -30.63
C THR A 514 9.27 0.97 -31.58
N GLN A 515 8.31 0.10 -31.32
CA GLN A 515 8.00 -1.01 -32.22
C GLN A 515 7.41 -0.52 -33.54
N GLN A 516 6.60 0.55 -33.52
CA GLN A 516 6.14 1.21 -34.75
C GLN A 516 7.32 1.83 -35.51
N SER A 517 8.20 2.56 -34.81
CA SER A 517 9.36 3.23 -35.39
C SER A 517 10.52 2.31 -35.76
N SER A 518 10.51 1.02 -35.36
CA SER A 518 11.42 0.04 -35.95
C SER A 518 11.10 -0.26 -37.42
N ARG A 519 9.97 0.26 -37.94
CA ARG A 519 9.72 0.46 -39.38
C ARG A 519 10.32 1.77 -39.95
N GLY A 520 10.88 2.66 -39.12
CA GLY A 520 11.58 3.90 -39.49
C GLY A 520 12.15 4.73 -38.30
N ARG A 521 13.47 4.58 -38.02
CA ARG A 521 14.39 5.33 -37.11
C ARG A 521 14.06 5.43 -35.59
N ARG A 522 15.12 5.33 -34.76
CA ARG A 522 15.14 5.34 -33.27
C ARG A 522 15.28 6.75 -32.65
N PHE A 523 14.68 6.95 -31.47
CA PHE A 523 14.93 8.03 -30.49
C PHE A 523 15.39 7.41 -29.15
N SER A 524 16.16 8.13 -28.32
CA SER A 524 16.54 7.71 -26.95
C SER A 524 16.14 8.76 -25.90
N PHE A 525 15.79 8.31 -24.67
CA PHE A 525 15.37 9.15 -23.54
C PHE A 525 15.84 8.56 -22.19
N ASN A 526 15.98 9.37 -21.12
CA ASN A 526 16.58 8.97 -19.82
C ASN A 526 15.57 9.03 -18.64
N PHE A 527 15.57 7.99 -17.78
CA PHE A 527 14.56 7.68 -16.76
C PHE A 527 14.67 8.49 -15.44
N THR A 528 15.84 9.04 -15.10
CA THR A 528 16.13 9.60 -13.76
C THR A 528 15.42 10.92 -13.45
N THR A 529 14.80 11.59 -14.42
CA THR A 529 14.30 12.97 -14.29
C THR A 529 12.79 13.08 -14.03
N ILE A 530 12.01 12.04 -14.30
CA ILE A 530 10.52 12.11 -14.27
C ILE A 530 10.00 12.25 -12.83
N SER A 531 10.54 11.47 -11.89
CA SER A 531 10.07 11.48 -10.49
C SER A 531 10.28 12.83 -9.78
N ALA A 532 11.36 13.56 -10.06
CA ALA A 532 11.65 14.81 -9.35
C ALA A 532 10.92 16.04 -9.93
N ARG A 533 10.67 16.05 -11.25
CA ARG A 533 10.15 17.25 -11.94
C ARG A 533 8.62 17.37 -11.86
N GLU A 534 7.90 16.25 -11.84
CA GLU A 534 6.43 16.26 -11.80
C GLU A 534 5.84 16.29 -10.39
N SER A 535 6.53 15.71 -9.40
CA SER A 535 6.16 15.87 -7.97
C SER A 535 6.06 17.34 -7.56
N ASN A 536 6.97 18.18 -8.09
CA ASN A 536 6.94 19.63 -7.90
C ASN A 536 5.79 20.32 -8.66
N LYS A 537 5.36 19.77 -9.81
CA LYS A 537 4.26 20.34 -10.60
C LYS A 537 2.89 20.05 -9.96
N VAL A 538 2.68 18.84 -9.45
CA VAL A 538 1.45 18.48 -8.70
C VAL A 538 1.33 19.28 -7.41
N LEU A 539 2.42 19.43 -6.65
CA LEU A 539 2.45 20.30 -5.47
C LEU A 539 2.19 21.77 -5.80
N HIS A 540 2.55 22.23 -7.00
CA HIS A 540 2.30 23.60 -7.44
C HIS A 540 0.83 23.79 -7.87
N ASP A 541 0.24 22.83 -8.57
CA ASP A 541 -1.16 22.90 -9.02
C ASP A 541 -2.16 22.77 -7.85
N ASP A 542 -1.85 21.98 -6.82
CA ASP A 542 -2.67 21.87 -5.60
C ASP A 542 -2.60 23.13 -4.71
N LYS A 543 -1.51 23.91 -4.81
CA LYS A 543 -1.38 25.24 -4.18
C LYS A 543 -2.12 26.35 -4.93
N VAL A 544 -2.42 26.16 -6.21
CA VAL A 544 -3.17 27.14 -7.02
C VAL A 544 -4.68 26.89 -6.90
N LYS A 545 -5.10 25.72 -6.43
CA LYS A 545 -6.52 25.32 -6.28
C LYS A 545 -7.08 25.38 -4.86
N ASN A 546 -6.26 25.68 -3.85
CA ASN A 546 -6.67 25.96 -2.47
C ASN A 546 -6.26 27.37 -2.10
#